data_AF-A0A951BJ99-F1
#
_entry.id   AF-A0A951BJ99-F1
#
_cell.length_a   1.000
_cell.length_b   1.000
_cell.length_c   1.000
_cell.angle_alpha   90.00
_cell.angle_beta   90.00
_cell.angle_gamma   90.00
#
_symmetry.space_group_name_H-M   'P 1'
#
loop_
_entity.id
_entity.type
_entity.pdbx_description
1 polymer ?
#
loop_
_entity_poly.entity_id
_entity_poly.type
_entity_poly.pdbx_seq_one_letter_code
_entity_poly.pdbx_strand_id
1 'polypeptide(L)'
;GTWTVPLQLAEPGSYRAIAEFLPGTAATPVTLGVDLEAPGLVEPAPISKVSTIAEVEGYTVIWTGDLVSGSVSRIWMHVMRDNVPVTDLDPFLGGAGHMVILREGDLAYLHVHPVAGPRQDTAIDFDADVPTAGYYRMFLDFQHHGQVRTVEFTALAR
;
A
#
# COMPACT_ATOMS: atom_id res chain seq x y z
N GLY A 1 6.47 -24.21 2.08
CA GLY A 1 7.92 -24.15 1.78
C GLY A 1 8.57 -23.13 2.67
N THR A 2 9.90 -23.09 2.72
CA THR A 2 10.66 -22.09 3.48
C THR A 2 11.32 -21.12 2.51
N TRP A 3 11.24 -19.83 2.80
CA TRP A 3 11.97 -18.78 2.09
C TRP A 3 12.83 -18.00 3.08
N THR A 4 13.85 -17.32 2.57
CA THR A 4 14.76 -16.51 3.40
C THR A 4 15.19 -15.29 2.59
N VAL A 5 15.26 -14.15 3.26
CA VAL A 5 15.74 -12.90 2.68
C VAL A 5 16.83 -12.33 3.58
N PRO A 6 17.99 -11.90 3.05
CA PRO A 6 18.95 -11.15 3.85
C PRO A 6 18.31 -9.79 4.22
N LEU A 7 18.34 -9.44 5.50
CA LEU A 7 17.78 -8.19 6.00
C LEU A 7 18.87 -7.40 6.73
N GLN A 8 19.04 -6.14 6.33
CA GLN A 8 19.83 -5.15 7.05
C GLN A 8 18.93 -3.94 7.32
N LEU A 9 18.74 -3.62 8.60
CA LEU A 9 18.03 -2.41 9.02
C LEU A 9 19.05 -1.28 9.04
N ALA A 10 18.88 -0.30 8.15
CA ALA A 10 19.86 0.76 7.94
C ALA A 10 19.88 1.77 9.09
N GLU A 11 18.74 2.00 9.73
CA GLU A 11 18.58 2.98 10.80
C GLU A 11 18.16 2.30 12.11
N PRO A 12 18.47 2.92 13.26
CA PRO A 12 17.97 2.45 14.53
C PRO A 12 16.45 2.62 14.64
N GLY A 13 15.81 1.77 15.43
CA GLY A 13 14.41 1.87 15.81
C GLY A 13 13.62 0.57 15.69
N SER A 14 12.32 0.69 15.92
CA SER A 14 11.36 -0.40 15.83
C SER A 14 10.86 -0.55 14.40
N TYR A 15 10.89 -1.78 13.91
CA TYR A 15 10.40 -2.17 12.59
C TYR A 15 9.38 -3.28 12.74
N ARG A 16 8.46 -3.39 11.78
CA ARG A 16 7.57 -4.55 11.66
C ARG A 16 7.80 -5.23 10.32
N ALA A 17 8.24 -6.49 10.35
CA ALA A 17 8.31 -7.32 9.16
C ALA A 17 6.95 -8.01 8.97
N ILE A 18 6.39 -7.86 7.77
CA ILE A 18 5.09 -8.42 7.40
C ILE A 18 5.29 -9.34 6.20
N ALA A 19 4.69 -10.53 6.26
CA ALA A 19 4.68 -11.48 5.16
C ALA A 19 3.25 -11.94 4.89
N GLU A 20 2.77 -11.70 3.68
CA GLU A 20 1.48 -12.21 3.20
C GLU A 20 1.71 -13.34 2.18
N PHE A 21 0.91 -14.40 2.28
CA PHE A 21 0.99 -15.52 1.35
C PHE A 21 -0.35 -16.25 1.27
N LEU A 22 -0.59 -16.93 0.14
CA LEU A 22 -1.73 -17.83 -0.04
C LEU A 22 -1.27 -19.28 0.15
N PRO A 23 -1.58 -19.95 1.29
CA PRO A 23 -1.09 -21.30 1.53
C PRO A 23 -1.80 -22.36 0.66
N GLY A 24 -1.08 -22.99 -0.26
CA GLY A 24 -1.58 -24.16 -1.01
C GLY A 24 -2.87 -23.86 -1.79
N THR A 25 -3.95 -24.54 -1.44
CA THR A 25 -5.29 -24.35 -2.05
C THR A 25 -6.22 -23.49 -1.17
N ALA A 26 -5.68 -22.74 -0.22
CA ALA A 26 -6.49 -21.85 0.62
C ALA A 26 -7.21 -20.80 -0.24
N ALA A 27 -8.41 -20.42 0.19
CA ALA A 27 -9.20 -19.38 -0.47
C ALA A 27 -8.82 -17.96 0.00
N THR A 28 -8.23 -17.83 1.18
CA THR A 28 -7.89 -16.55 1.81
C THR A 28 -6.38 -16.45 2.08
N PRO A 29 -5.76 -15.30 1.80
CA PRO A 29 -4.37 -15.05 2.20
C PRO A 29 -4.20 -15.12 3.72
N VAL A 30 -2.97 -15.37 4.15
CA VAL A 30 -2.53 -15.31 5.54
C VAL A 30 -1.42 -14.27 5.65
N THR A 31 -1.58 -13.36 6.61
CA THR A 31 -0.58 -12.33 6.92
C THR A 31 0.07 -12.66 8.27
N LEU A 32 1.39 -12.78 8.28
CA LEU A 32 2.21 -12.90 9.49
C LEU A 32 2.96 -11.60 9.74
N GLY A 33 3.12 -11.24 11.01
CA GLY A 33 3.90 -10.07 11.42
C GLY A 33 4.86 -10.42 12.56
N VAL A 34 6.05 -9.83 12.54
CA VAL A 34 7.02 -9.88 13.63
C VAL A 34 7.65 -8.51 13.82
N ASP A 35 7.77 -8.09 15.07
CA ASP A 35 8.47 -6.84 15.41
C ASP A 35 9.98 -7.10 15.49
N LEU A 36 10.76 -6.15 14.97
CA LEU A 36 12.21 -6.18 14.91
C LEU A 36 12.75 -4.89 15.53
N GLU A 37 13.89 -5.00 16.20
CA GLU A 37 14.53 -3.86 16.87
C GLU A 37 15.94 -3.67 16.35
N ALA A 38 16.24 -2.47 15.88
CA ALA A 38 17.58 -2.03 15.52
C ALA A 38 18.12 -1.09 16.61
N PRO A 39 19.24 -1.43 17.28
CA PRO A 39 19.73 -0.64 18.41
C PRO A 39 20.26 0.73 17.96
N GLY A 40 19.93 1.76 18.73
CA GLY A 40 20.45 3.12 18.59
C GLY A 40 19.46 4.16 19.10
N LEU A 41 19.79 5.43 18.94
CA LEU A 41 18.90 6.53 19.30
C LEU A 41 17.97 6.84 18.13
N VAL A 42 16.68 6.99 18.44
CA VAL A 42 15.65 7.35 17.47
C VAL A 42 15.11 8.72 17.83
N GLU A 43 15.16 9.65 16.88
CA GLU A 43 14.48 10.93 17.00
C GLU A 43 13.08 10.81 16.39
N PRO A 44 12.00 11.14 17.13
CA PRO A 44 10.66 11.11 16.58
C PRO A 44 10.51 12.07 15.39
N ALA A 45 10.08 11.53 14.24
CA ALA A 45 9.72 12.33 13.08
C ALA A 45 8.22 12.66 13.10
N PRO A 46 7.81 13.86 12.64
CA PRO A 46 6.40 14.14 12.43
C PRO A 46 5.83 13.22 11.36
N ILE A 47 4.54 12.90 11.46
CA ILE A 47 3.84 12.19 10.40
C ILE A 47 3.95 12.95 9.07
N SER A 48 4.10 12.20 7.99
CA SER A 48 4.06 12.77 6.64
C SER A 48 2.73 13.47 6.40
N LYS A 49 2.76 14.61 5.71
CA LYS A 49 1.56 15.41 5.40
C LYS A 49 0.50 14.57 4.67
N VAL A 50 -0.75 14.71 5.07
CA VAL A 50 -1.89 14.13 4.34
C VAL A 50 -1.92 14.67 2.92
N SER A 51 -2.00 13.78 1.94
CA SER A 51 -2.04 14.13 0.52
C SER A 51 -2.86 13.12 -0.26
N THR A 52 -3.55 13.62 -1.29
CA THR A 52 -4.19 12.79 -2.33
C THR A 52 -3.32 12.59 -3.56
N ILE A 53 -2.16 13.24 -3.60
CA ILE A 53 -1.26 13.24 -4.76
C ILE A 53 0.13 12.79 -4.29
N ALA A 54 0.73 11.88 -5.05
CA ALA A 54 2.12 11.46 -4.90
C ALA A 54 2.80 11.41 -6.27
N GLU A 55 4.11 11.63 -6.30
CA GLU A 55 4.91 11.60 -7.52
C GLU A 55 6.06 10.61 -7.38
N VAL A 56 6.36 9.87 -8.45
CA VAL A 56 7.51 8.97 -8.51
C VAL A 56 7.99 8.88 -9.94
N GLU A 57 9.29 9.13 -10.19
CA GLU A 57 9.92 8.88 -11.50
C GLU A 57 9.15 9.44 -12.73
N GLY A 58 8.56 10.63 -12.62
CA GLY A 58 7.77 11.25 -13.69
C GLY A 58 6.31 10.78 -13.81
N TYR A 59 5.86 9.94 -12.88
CA TYR A 59 4.45 9.61 -12.69
C TYR A 59 3.84 10.48 -11.61
N THR A 60 2.58 10.84 -11.80
CA THR A 60 1.72 11.43 -10.77
C THR A 60 0.61 10.43 -10.49
N VAL A 61 0.45 10.06 -9.23
CA VAL A 61 -0.64 9.19 -8.77
C VAL A 61 -1.58 10.02 -7.91
N ILE A 62 -2.85 10.03 -8.29
CA ILE A 62 -3.92 10.69 -7.53
C ILE A 62 -4.82 9.60 -6.97
N TRP A 63 -5.09 9.63 -5.66
CA TRP A 63 -6.12 8.77 -5.08
C TRP A 63 -7.40 9.54 -4.79
N THR A 64 -8.53 8.89 -5.03
CA THR A 64 -9.87 9.42 -4.76
C THR A 64 -10.67 8.44 -3.92
N GLY A 65 -11.70 8.94 -3.24
CA GLY A 65 -12.48 8.21 -2.24
C GLY A 65 -12.26 8.79 -0.85
N ASP A 66 -12.81 8.11 0.16
CA ASP A 66 -12.65 8.45 1.57
C ASP A 66 -12.36 7.17 2.34
N LEU A 67 -11.52 7.24 3.37
CA LEU A 67 -11.39 6.16 4.35
C LEU A 67 -12.35 6.43 5.50
N VAL A 68 -13.35 5.56 5.66
CA VAL A 68 -14.36 5.65 6.72
C VAL A 68 -14.18 4.48 7.68
N SER A 69 -13.92 4.81 8.93
CA SER A 69 -13.64 3.82 9.97
C SER A 69 -14.85 2.94 10.28
N GLY A 70 -14.61 1.65 10.46
CA GLY A 70 -15.65 0.65 10.73
C GLY A 70 -16.51 0.28 9.51
N SER A 71 -16.09 0.66 8.29
CA SER A 71 -16.77 0.29 7.05
C SER A 71 -15.79 0.06 5.90
N VAL A 72 -16.16 -0.82 4.98
CA VAL A 72 -15.39 -1.02 3.73
C VAL A 72 -15.52 0.22 2.86
N SER A 73 -14.38 0.84 2.58
CA SER A 73 -14.26 2.02 1.74
C SER A 73 -13.72 1.65 0.36
N ARG A 74 -14.31 2.22 -0.70
CA ARG A 74 -13.76 2.11 -2.05
C ARG A 74 -12.79 3.26 -2.31
N ILE A 75 -11.59 2.95 -2.77
CA ILE A 75 -10.60 3.93 -3.22
C ILE A 75 -10.13 3.62 -4.63
N TRP A 76 -9.77 4.66 -5.37
CA TRP A 76 -9.30 4.59 -6.75
C TRP A 76 -7.95 5.26 -6.88
N MET A 77 -7.01 4.61 -7.56
CA MET A 77 -5.67 5.13 -7.84
C MET A 77 -5.55 5.46 -9.33
N HIS A 78 -5.41 6.73 -9.65
CA HIS A 78 -5.26 7.24 -11.00
C HIS A 78 -3.79 7.47 -11.31
N VAL A 79 -3.22 6.64 -12.19
CA VAL A 79 -1.81 6.75 -12.59
C VAL A 79 -1.72 7.63 -13.84
N MET A 80 -0.97 8.71 -13.75
CA MET A 80 -0.75 9.67 -14.83
C MET A 80 0.74 9.74 -15.15
N ARG A 81 1.07 9.96 -16.41
CA ARG A 81 2.42 10.31 -16.87
C ARG A 81 2.31 11.47 -17.84
N ASP A 82 3.09 12.53 -17.60
CA ASP A 82 3.04 13.76 -18.42
C ASP A 82 1.60 14.33 -18.56
N ASN A 83 0.82 14.28 -17.47
CA ASN A 83 -0.60 14.65 -17.41
C ASN A 83 -1.56 13.81 -18.30
N VAL A 84 -1.12 12.66 -18.77
CA VAL A 84 -1.95 11.71 -19.53
C VAL A 84 -2.21 10.46 -18.70
N PRO A 85 -3.45 9.94 -18.63
CA PRO A 85 -3.74 8.68 -17.95
C PRO A 85 -2.94 7.53 -18.56
N VAL A 86 -2.30 6.74 -17.69
CA VAL A 86 -1.65 5.49 -18.07
C VAL A 86 -2.73 4.42 -18.20
N THR A 87 -2.82 3.79 -19.37
CA THR A 87 -3.92 2.85 -19.69
C THR A 87 -3.45 1.42 -19.94
N ASP A 88 -2.13 1.22 -19.90
CA ASP A 88 -1.38 0.04 -20.30
C ASP A 88 -0.44 -0.46 -19.18
N LEU A 89 -0.89 -0.35 -17.93
CA LEU A 89 -0.18 -0.95 -16.79
C LEU A 89 0.02 -2.46 -16.98
N ASP A 90 1.22 -2.92 -16.68
CA ASP A 90 1.53 -4.35 -16.67
C ASP A 90 0.88 -5.02 -15.45
N PRO A 91 0.46 -6.29 -15.56
CA PRO A 91 -0.01 -7.04 -14.40
C PRO A 91 1.09 -7.21 -13.35
N PHE A 92 0.79 -6.83 -12.10
CA PHE A 92 1.66 -7.00 -10.95
C PHE A 92 0.95 -7.83 -9.88
N LEU A 93 1.57 -8.93 -9.43
CA LEU A 93 1.01 -9.87 -8.46
C LEU A 93 -0.43 -10.36 -8.77
N GLY A 94 -0.79 -10.43 -10.06
CA GLY A 94 -2.10 -10.88 -10.53
C GLY A 94 -3.15 -9.78 -10.70
N GLY A 95 -2.81 -8.52 -10.46
CA GLY A 95 -3.70 -7.36 -10.62
C GLY A 95 -3.05 -6.18 -11.34
N ALA A 96 -3.73 -5.04 -11.38
CA ALA A 96 -3.20 -3.79 -11.97
C ALA A 96 -2.25 -3.01 -11.05
N GLY A 97 -2.20 -3.40 -9.78
CA GLY A 97 -1.36 -2.86 -8.75
C GLY A 97 -1.59 -3.62 -7.45
N HIS A 98 -0.75 -3.34 -6.46
CA HIS A 98 -0.79 -3.93 -5.14
C HIS A 98 -0.77 -2.81 -4.09
N MET A 99 -1.63 -2.88 -3.08
CA MET A 99 -1.79 -1.83 -2.08
C MET A 99 -1.59 -2.41 -0.69
N VAL A 100 -0.71 -1.76 0.07
CA VAL A 100 -0.54 -1.99 1.51
C VAL A 100 -0.98 -0.75 2.26
N ILE A 101 -1.84 -0.91 3.27
CA ILE A 101 -2.22 0.19 4.17
C ILE A 101 -1.82 -0.20 5.59
N LEU A 102 -1.10 0.69 6.26
CA LEU A 102 -0.61 0.52 7.63
C LEU A 102 -1.17 1.61 8.53
N ARG A 103 -1.69 1.22 9.69
CA ARG A 103 -2.09 2.18 10.72
C ARG A 103 -0.87 2.86 11.34
N GLU A 104 -0.96 4.16 11.53
CA GLU A 104 0.06 4.91 12.28
C GLU A 104 0.12 4.44 13.75
N GLY A 105 1.32 4.47 14.34
CA GLY A 105 1.56 3.99 15.70
C GLY A 105 1.96 2.52 15.77
N ASP A 106 1.05 1.60 15.45
CA ASP A 106 1.26 0.16 15.66
C ASP A 106 1.49 -0.67 14.39
N LEU A 107 1.48 -0.01 13.22
CA LEU A 107 1.72 -0.63 11.92
C LEU A 107 0.78 -1.83 11.66
N ALA A 108 -0.44 -1.77 12.19
CA ALA A 108 -1.46 -2.76 11.90
C ALA A 108 -1.69 -2.81 10.38
N TYR A 109 -1.55 -4.00 9.80
CA TYR A 109 -1.78 -4.27 8.38
C TYR A 109 -3.26 -4.37 8.09
N LEU A 110 -3.73 -3.67 7.06
CA LEU A 110 -5.15 -3.65 6.68
C LEU A 110 -5.43 -4.60 5.53
N HIS A 111 -6.62 -5.17 5.53
CA HIS A 111 -7.09 -6.02 4.45
C HIS A 111 -7.54 -5.13 3.29
N VAL A 112 -6.82 -5.23 2.17
CA VAL A 112 -7.12 -4.49 0.95
C VAL A 112 -7.30 -5.50 -0.19
N HIS A 113 -8.41 -5.39 -0.93
CA HIS A 113 -8.66 -6.26 -2.10
C HIS A 113 -8.56 -5.46 -3.39
N PRO A 114 -7.74 -5.88 -4.37
CA PRO A 114 -7.89 -5.37 -5.72
C PRO A 114 -9.24 -5.83 -6.25
N VAL A 115 -9.99 -4.92 -6.86
CA VAL A 115 -11.29 -5.29 -7.41
C VAL A 115 -11.17 -5.67 -8.87
N ALA A 116 -11.43 -6.95 -9.14
CA ALA A 116 -11.47 -7.48 -10.48
C ALA A 116 -12.72 -7.04 -11.24
N GLY A 117 -12.58 -6.70 -12.52
CA GLY A 117 -13.71 -6.39 -13.39
C GLY A 117 -13.31 -5.58 -14.62
N PRO A 118 -14.19 -5.45 -15.63
CA PRO A 118 -13.98 -4.48 -16.70
C PRO A 118 -13.88 -3.09 -16.08
N ARG A 119 -12.73 -2.44 -16.26
CA ARG A 119 -12.54 -1.09 -15.74
C ARG A 119 -13.49 -0.15 -16.48
N GLN A 120 -14.30 0.62 -15.75
CA GLN A 120 -15.06 1.71 -16.36
C GLN A 120 -14.15 2.91 -16.68
N ASP A 121 -13.00 2.98 -16.01
CA ASP A 121 -11.97 4.01 -16.11
C ASP A 121 -10.56 3.38 -16.19
N THR A 122 -9.51 4.20 -16.10
CA THR A 122 -8.11 3.75 -16.14
C THR A 122 -7.56 3.48 -14.74
N ALA A 123 -8.39 3.62 -13.69
CA ALA A 123 -7.95 3.56 -12.30
C ALA A 123 -7.64 2.14 -11.84
N ILE A 124 -6.87 2.05 -10.76
CA ILE A 124 -6.67 0.83 -9.99
C ILE A 124 -7.54 0.92 -8.74
N ASP A 125 -8.42 -0.04 -8.56
CA ASP A 125 -9.46 0.03 -7.54
C ASP A 125 -9.19 -0.91 -6.37
N PHE A 126 -9.43 -0.41 -5.17
CA PHE A 126 -9.26 -1.18 -3.95
C PHE A 126 -10.45 -1.00 -2.99
N ASP A 127 -10.88 -2.10 -2.39
CA ASP A 127 -11.73 -2.07 -1.20
C ASP A 127 -10.83 -2.13 0.03
N ALA A 128 -10.93 -1.13 0.92
CA ALA A 128 -10.12 -1.00 2.13
C ALA A 128 -11.03 -1.00 3.38
N ASP A 129 -10.78 -1.93 4.29
CA ASP A 129 -11.45 -1.98 5.60
C ASP A 129 -10.55 -1.37 6.68
N VAL A 130 -10.91 -0.15 7.11
CA VAL A 130 -10.17 0.60 8.11
C VAL A 130 -10.89 0.50 9.46
N PRO A 131 -10.31 -0.13 10.50
CA PRO A 131 -11.06 -0.45 11.72
C PRO A 131 -11.26 0.76 12.65
N THR A 132 -10.40 1.78 12.57
CA THR A 132 -10.39 2.93 13.49
C THR A 132 -10.13 4.24 12.77
N ALA A 133 -10.69 5.35 13.26
CA ALA A 133 -10.29 6.67 12.81
C ALA A 133 -8.81 6.94 13.15
N GLY A 134 -8.12 7.75 12.34
CA GLY A 134 -6.71 8.07 12.53
C GLY A 134 -5.90 8.12 11.24
N TYR A 135 -4.59 8.23 11.36
CA TYR A 135 -3.69 8.31 10.22
C TYR A 135 -3.28 6.92 9.73
N TYR A 136 -3.16 6.81 8.41
CA TYR A 136 -2.73 5.60 7.73
C TYR A 136 -1.68 5.93 6.69
N ARG A 137 -0.68 5.07 6.56
CA ARG A 137 0.27 5.11 5.46
C ARG A 137 -0.14 4.08 4.40
N MET A 138 -0.35 4.55 3.18
CA MET A 138 -0.74 3.73 2.04
C MET A 138 0.45 3.61 1.09
N PHE A 139 0.73 2.42 0.59
CA PHE A 139 1.80 2.12 -0.35
C PHE A 139 1.19 1.41 -1.55
N LEU A 140 1.19 2.07 -2.72
CA LEU A 140 0.76 1.47 -3.97
C LEU A 140 2.00 1.06 -4.77
N ASP A 141 2.07 -0.21 -5.11
CA ASP A 141 2.93 -0.72 -6.16
C ASP A 141 2.16 -0.83 -7.48
N PHE A 142 2.69 -0.26 -8.55
CA PHE A 142 2.19 -0.47 -9.91
C PHE A 142 3.36 -0.78 -10.85
N GLN A 143 3.09 -1.54 -11.92
CA GLN A 143 4.10 -1.88 -12.91
C GLN A 143 3.76 -1.24 -14.25
N HIS A 144 4.76 -0.61 -14.86
CA HIS A 144 4.65 -0.04 -16.20
C HIS A 144 5.96 -0.16 -16.96
N HIS A 145 5.89 -0.78 -18.14
CA HIS A 145 7.01 -1.16 -18.99
C HIS A 145 8.03 -2.07 -18.27
N GLY A 146 7.52 -3.06 -17.54
CA GLY A 146 8.33 -4.05 -16.82
C GLY A 146 8.96 -3.55 -15.52
N GLN A 147 8.79 -2.27 -15.17
CA GLN A 147 9.36 -1.69 -13.95
C GLN A 147 8.28 -1.41 -12.90
N VAL A 148 8.49 -1.95 -11.70
CA VAL A 148 7.65 -1.71 -10.52
C VAL A 148 8.01 -0.36 -9.91
N ARG A 149 7.00 0.39 -9.49
CA ARG A 149 7.12 1.67 -8.79
C ARG A 149 6.23 1.65 -7.57
N THR A 150 6.76 2.18 -6.48
CA THR A 150 6.03 2.37 -5.23
C THR A 150 5.75 3.85 -5.04
N VAL A 151 4.51 4.21 -4.76
CA VAL A 151 4.12 5.53 -4.26
C VAL A 151 3.51 5.41 -2.88
N GLU A 152 3.69 6.46 -2.08
CA GLU A 152 3.22 6.48 -0.70
C GLU A 152 2.35 7.70 -0.40
N PHE A 153 1.33 7.49 0.42
CA PHE A 153 0.39 8.53 0.85
C PHE A 153 0.19 8.46 2.35
N THR A 154 0.05 9.61 3.01
CA THR A 154 -0.63 9.67 4.31
C THR A 154 -2.10 9.98 4.07
N ALA A 155 -2.99 9.15 4.60
CA ALA A 155 -4.42 9.36 4.59
C ALA A 155 -4.95 9.53 6.02
N LEU A 156 -6.08 10.23 6.14
CA LEU A 156 -6.84 10.34 7.39
C LEU A 156 -8.14 9.56 7.23
N ALA A 157 -8.34 8.55 8.06
CA ALA A 157 -9.62 7.86 8.17
C ALA A 157 -10.51 8.57 9.20
N ARG A 158 -11.79 8.73 8.85
CA ARG A 158 -12.78 9.47 9.63
C ARG A 158 -13.77 8.55 10.34
#